data_AF-A0A2X0QXG5-F1
#
_entry.id   AF-A0A2X0QXG5-F1
#
_cell.length_a   1.000
_cell.length_b   1.000
_cell.length_c   1.000
_cell.angle_alpha   90.00
_cell.angle_beta   90.00
_cell.angle_gamma   90.00
#
_symmetry.space_group_name_H-M   'P 1'
#
loop_
_entity.id
_entity.type
_entity.pdbx_description
1 polymer ?
#
loop_
_entity_poly.entity_id
_entity_poly.type
_entity_poly.pdbx_seq_one_letter_code
_entity_poly.pdbx_strand_id
1 'polypeptide(L)'
;MVDQEIGALTGYEFVSPTPAYFLAMHGIELTLKAFLLYRGLSDKELRSKQYGHDLKACYRKSKELGLLTIFEISHNDVRAMAMLIRLNRCQGLRYIQTGWKRFPSWAIVEPLAVSLHQAVASHIGIGSYQVFTDQFHLE
;
A
#
# COMPACT_ATOMS: atom_id res chain seq x y z
N MET A 1 9.26 -19.28 11.00
CA MET A 1 9.36 -17.96 10.32
C MET A 1 9.01 -16.92 11.35
N VAL A 2 9.90 -15.95 11.64
CA VAL A 2 9.77 -15.01 12.78
C VAL A 2 8.40 -14.31 12.83
N ASP A 3 7.78 -14.11 11.67
CA ASP A 3 6.44 -13.52 11.52
C ASP A 3 5.31 -14.38 12.12
N GLN A 4 5.42 -15.71 12.11
CA GLN A 4 4.43 -16.62 12.70
C GLN A 4 4.44 -16.58 14.24
N GLU A 5 5.62 -16.39 14.84
CA GLU A 5 5.77 -16.32 16.29
C GLU A 5 5.29 -14.96 16.85
N ILE A 6 5.52 -13.87 16.11
CA ILE A 6 5.05 -12.53 16.48
C ILE A 6 3.53 -12.39 16.28
N GLY A 7 2.98 -12.97 15.21
CA GLY A 7 1.54 -12.94 14.94
C GLY A 7 0.68 -13.71 15.96
N ALA A 8 1.27 -14.66 16.70
CA ALA A 8 0.61 -15.43 17.75
C ALA A 8 0.51 -14.68 19.10
N LEU A 9 1.15 -13.51 19.24
CA LEU A 9 1.07 -12.70 20.45
C LEU A 9 -0.24 -11.91 20.48
N THR A 10 -0.98 -12.00 21.58
CA THR A 10 -2.25 -11.31 21.76
C THR A 10 -2.09 -9.79 21.56
N GLY A 11 -2.83 -9.24 20.58
CA GLY A 11 -2.73 -7.83 20.15
C GLY A 11 -1.80 -7.57 18.95
N TYR A 12 -0.95 -8.53 18.58
CA TYR A 12 -0.17 -8.54 17.33
C TYR A 12 -0.82 -9.37 16.22
N GLU A 13 -1.89 -10.12 16.55
CA GLU A 13 -2.74 -10.86 15.59
C GLU A 13 -3.22 -9.99 14.42
N PHE A 14 -3.34 -8.69 14.64
CA PHE A 14 -3.85 -7.73 13.66
C PHE A 14 -2.78 -6.83 13.06
N VAL A 15 -1.51 -6.91 13.48
CA VAL A 15 -0.45 -5.94 13.13
C VAL A 15 0.82 -6.66 12.70
N SER A 16 1.28 -6.38 11.49
CA SER A 16 2.52 -6.95 10.95
C SER A 16 3.77 -6.24 11.49
N PRO A 17 4.99 -6.79 11.37
CA PRO A 17 6.20 -6.05 11.70
C PRO A 17 6.39 -4.78 10.86
N THR A 18 7.11 -3.78 11.40
CA THR A 18 7.38 -2.51 10.69
C THR A 18 7.96 -2.70 9.28
N PRO A 19 8.89 -3.64 9.02
CA PRO A 19 9.37 -3.91 7.66
C PRO A 19 8.27 -4.28 6.67
N ALA A 20 7.26 -5.05 7.09
CA ALA A 20 6.13 -5.41 6.24
C ALA A 20 5.29 -4.18 5.85
N TYR A 21 5.01 -3.29 6.80
CA TYR A 21 4.35 -2.01 6.51
C TYR A 21 5.18 -1.11 5.60
N PHE A 22 6.50 -1.07 5.79
CA PHE A 22 7.40 -0.33 4.91
C PHE A 22 7.30 -0.84 3.45
N LEU A 23 7.36 -2.15 3.26
CA LEU A 23 7.26 -2.78 1.94
C LEU A 23 5.88 -2.57 1.31
N ALA A 24 4.80 -2.82 2.04
CA ALA A 24 3.43 -2.60 1.52
C ALA A 24 3.20 -1.14 1.12
N MET A 25 3.59 -0.19 1.98
CA MET A 25 3.48 1.23 1.69
C MET A 25 4.28 1.62 0.44
N HIS A 26 5.52 1.13 0.32
CA HIS A 26 6.35 1.42 -0.83
C HIS A 26 5.82 0.77 -2.11
N GLY A 27 5.32 -0.46 -2.03
CA GLY A 27 4.66 -1.14 -3.14
C GLY A 27 3.42 -0.40 -3.64
N ILE A 28 2.59 0.12 -2.72
CA ILE A 28 1.45 0.98 -3.05
C ILE A 28 1.94 2.26 -3.76
N GLU A 29 2.97 2.93 -3.24
CA GLU A 29 3.53 4.13 -3.87
C GLU A 29 4.03 3.85 -5.30
N LEU A 30 4.78 2.75 -5.49
CA LEU A 30 5.29 2.34 -6.80
C LEU A 30 4.15 1.99 -7.77
N THR A 31 3.11 1.30 -7.29
CA THR A 31 1.92 0.98 -8.09
C THR A 31 1.22 2.26 -8.58
N LEU A 32 1.03 3.24 -7.70
CA LEU A 32 0.45 4.52 -8.07
C LEU A 32 1.35 5.28 -9.06
N LYS A 33 2.67 5.23 -8.89
CA LYS A 33 3.62 5.82 -9.85
C LYS A 33 3.57 5.16 -11.22
N ALA A 34 3.41 3.84 -11.28
CA ALA A 34 3.23 3.13 -12.53
C ALA A 34 1.94 3.56 -13.25
N PHE A 35 0.83 3.71 -12.50
CA PHE A 35 -0.40 4.27 -13.05
C PHE A 35 -0.20 5.70 -13.58
N LEU A 36 0.46 6.57 -12.80
CA LEU A 36 0.73 7.95 -13.22
C LEU A 36 1.63 8.03 -14.45
N LEU A 37 2.66 7.17 -14.54
CA LEU A 37 3.52 7.04 -15.70
C LEU A 37 2.70 6.65 -16.94
N TYR A 38 1.82 5.65 -16.81
CA TYR A 38 0.91 5.23 -17.88
C TYR A 38 -0.05 6.36 -18.31
N ARG A 39 -0.45 7.23 -17.38
CA ARG A 39 -1.28 8.41 -17.67
C ARG A 39 -0.49 9.62 -18.18
N GLY A 40 0.80 9.46 -18.50
CA GLY A 40 1.61 10.44 -19.22
C GLY A 40 2.50 11.34 -18.36
N LEU A 41 2.60 11.11 -17.04
CA LEU A 41 3.64 11.76 -16.25
C LEU A 41 5.01 11.17 -16.61
N SER A 42 6.04 12.00 -16.67
CA SER A 42 7.41 11.55 -16.93
C SER A 42 8.09 10.98 -15.68
N ASP A 43 9.09 10.11 -15.85
CA ASP A 43 9.95 9.62 -14.75
C ASP A 43 10.59 10.79 -13.97
N LYS A 44 10.99 11.86 -14.68
CA LYS A 44 11.52 13.08 -14.05
C LYS A 44 10.52 13.74 -13.10
N GLU A 45 9.25 13.82 -13.49
CA GLU A 45 8.19 14.34 -12.62
C GLU A 45 7.96 13.42 -11.42
N LEU A 46 7.92 12.10 -11.63
CA LEU A 46 7.68 11.11 -10.55
C LEU A 46 8.82 11.05 -9.52
N ARG A 47 10.05 11.41 -9.93
CA ARG A 47 11.21 11.57 -9.04
C ARG A 47 11.29 12.93 -8.34
N SER A 48 10.51 13.91 -8.80
CA SER A 48 10.49 15.24 -8.18
C SER A 48 10.03 15.18 -6.72
N LYS A 49 10.32 16.21 -5.94
CA LYS A 49 9.86 16.33 -4.54
C LYS A 49 8.33 16.23 -4.39
N GLN A 50 7.56 16.52 -5.45
CA GLN A 50 6.11 16.47 -5.43
C GLN A 50 5.56 15.04 -5.33
N TYR A 51 6.22 14.07 -5.97
CA TYR A 51 5.76 12.68 -6.04
C TYR A 51 6.80 11.68 -5.47
N GLY A 52 8.04 12.12 -5.26
CA GLY A 52 9.13 11.36 -4.67
C GLY A 52 8.88 11.10 -3.19
N HIS A 53 8.52 9.87 -2.83
CA HIS A 53 8.25 9.43 -1.47
C HIS A 53 7.04 10.13 -0.81
N ASP A 54 6.13 10.66 -1.62
CA ASP A 54 4.87 11.25 -1.17
C ASP A 54 3.69 10.41 -1.66
N LEU A 55 3.34 9.41 -0.86
CA LEU A 55 2.18 8.55 -1.08
C LEU A 55 0.88 9.35 -1.23
N LYS A 56 0.71 10.42 -0.44
CA LYS A 56 -0.50 11.24 -0.47
C LYS A 56 -0.64 11.97 -1.81
N ALA A 57 0.45 12.55 -2.30
CA ALA A 57 0.47 13.24 -3.57
C ALA A 57 0.22 12.28 -4.74
N CYS A 58 0.89 11.11 -4.75
CA CYS A 58 0.68 10.09 -5.77
C CYS A 58 -0.78 9.61 -5.80
N TYR A 59 -1.36 9.33 -4.63
CA TYR A 59 -2.73 8.85 -4.52
C TYR A 59 -3.75 9.90 -4.97
N ARG A 60 -3.60 11.16 -4.53
CA ARG A 60 -4.46 12.27 -4.98
C ARG A 60 -4.40 12.43 -6.49
N LYS A 61 -3.20 12.50 -7.06
CA LYS A 61 -3.03 12.69 -8.50
C LYS A 61 -3.58 11.52 -9.31
N SER A 62 -3.42 10.29 -8.83
CA SER A 62 -3.98 9.11 -9.48
C SER A 62 -5.50 9.17 -9.55
N LYS A 63 -6.17 9.61 -8.47
CA LYS A 63 -7.63 9.83 -8.49
C LYS A 63 -8.05 10.91 -9.48
N GLU A 64 -7.33 12.04 -9.54
CA GLU A 64 -7.57 13.09 -10.54
C GLU A 64 -7.47 12.56 -11.97
N LEU A 65 -6.56 11.61 -12.21
CA LEU A 65 -6.37 10.98 -13.51
C LEU A 65 -7.21 9.70 -13.68
N GLY A 66 -8.25 9.48 -12.88
CA GLY A 66 -9.23 8.43 -13.13
C GLY A 66 -8.91 7.07 -12.53
N LEU A 67 -8.06 6.95 -11.51
CA LEU A 67 -7.82 5.67 -10.81
C LEU A 67 -9.11 4.95 -10.41
N LEU A 68 -10.13 5.71 -9.97
CA LEU A 68 -11.40 5.14 -9.50
C LEU A 68 -12.26 4.53 -10.64
N THR A 69 -11.88 4.68 -11.90
CA THR A 69 -12.55 4.00 -13.01
C THR A 69 -12.05 2.56 -13.20
N ILE A 70 -10.92 2.20 -12.58
CA ILE A 70 -10.30 0.87 -12.69
C ILE A 70 -10.16 0.17 -11.33
N PHE A 71 -10.25 0.93 -10.24
CA PHE A 71 -10.08 0.45 -8.88
C PHE A 71 -11.30 0.85 -8.05
N GLU A 72 -12.13 -0.14 -7.73
CA GLU A 72 -13.27 0.05 -6.83
C GLU A 72 -12.77 0.14 -5.39
N ILE A 73 -13.00 1.30 -4.77
CA ILE A 73 -12.46 1.58 -3.45
C ILE A 73 -13.47 1.27 -2.35
N SER A 74 -13.09 0.43 -1.40
CA SER A 74 -13.88 0.14 -0.22
C SER A 74 -13.63 1.12 0.93
N HIS A 75 -14.48 1.09 1.95
CA HIS A 75 -14.27 1.87 3.17
C HIS A 75 -12.97 1.48 3.90
N ASN A 76 -12.60 0.19 3.87
CA ASN A 76 -11.36 -0.31 4.46
C ASN A 76 -10.13 0.20 3.72
N ASP A 77 -10.19 0.31 2.39
CA ASP A 77 -9.10 0.87 1.57
C ASP A 77 -8.86 2.35 1.89
N VAL A 78 -9.94 3.14 2.00
CA VAL A 78 -9.86 4.54 2.40
C VAL A 78 -9.20 4.67 3.78
N ARG A 79 -9.62 3.84 4.74
CA ARG A 79 -9.08 3.83 6.11
C ARG A 79 -7.61 3.43 6.13
N ALA A 80 -7.24 2.34 5.45
CA ALA A 80 -5.87 1.84 5.37
C ALA A 80 -4.95 2.89 4.75
N MET A 81 -5.34 3.46 3.60
CA MET A 81 -4.58 4.50 2.91
C MET A 81 -4.37 5.75 3.79
N ALA A 82 -5.42 6.22 4.47
CA ALA A 82 -5.30 7.38 5.37
C ALA A 82 -4.35 7.13 6.54
N MET A 83 -4.40 5.93 7.13
CA MET A 83 -3.49 5.54 8.22
C MET A 83 -2.04 5.39 7.73
N LEU A 84 -1.81 4.77 6.56
CA LEU A 84 -0.48 4.63 5.96
C LEU A 84 0.14 5.99 5.62
N ILE A 85 -0.64 6.92 5.05
CA ILE A 85 -0.19 8.30 4.79
C ILE A 85 0.26 8.98 6.08
N ARG A 86 -0.51 8.82 7.17
CA ARG A 86 -0.16 9.39 8.48
C ARG A 86 1.09 8.75 9.06
N LEU A 87 1.21 7.43 8.95
CA LEU A 87 2.33 6.65 9.47
C LEU A 87 3.64 6.96 8.75
N ASN A 88 3.58 7.22 7.43
CA ASN A 88 4.74 7.60 6.63
C ASN A 88 5.06 9.12 6.69
N ARG A 89 4.39 9.90 7.54
CA ARG A 89 4.75 11.31 7.77
C ARG A 89 6.22 11.39 8.18
N CYS A 90 6.97 12.32 7.57
CA CYS A 90 8.41 12.46 7.80
C CYS A 90 9.22 11.18 7.53
N GLN A 91 8.77 10.32 6.60
CA GLN A 91 9.43 9.06 6.27
C GLN A 91 9.55 8.10 7.48
N GLY A 92 8.57 8.13 8.39
CA GLY A 92 8.62 7.43 9.67
C GLY A 92 8.59 5.89 9.60
N LEU A 93 8.39 5.31 8.41
CA LEU A 93 8.59 3.88 8.16
C LEU A 93 10.00 3.57 7.64
N ARG A 94 10.70 4.56 7.07
CA ARG A 94 12.06 4.41 6.52
C ARG A 94 13.14 4.72 7.56
N TYR A 95 12.90 5.69 8.43
CA TYR A 95 13.84 6.09 9.47
C TYR A 95 13.23 5.89 10.85
N ILE A 96 14.09 5.53 11.82
CA ILE A 96 13.68 5.40 13.22
C ILE A 96 13.17 6.78 13.68
N GLN A 97 11.89 6.82 14.02
CA GLN A 97 11.24 7.97 14.63
C GLN A 97 10.72 7.50 15.98
N THR A 98 11.16 8.17 17.05
CA THR A 98 10.77 7.85 18.43
C THR A 98 9.35 8.36 18.71
N GLY A 99 8.68 7.73 19.68
CA GLY A 99 7.31 8.08 20.08
C GLY A 99 6.24 7.09 19.60
N TRP A 100 5.00 7.39 19.95
CA TRP A 100 3.86 6.51 19.73
C TRP A 100 3.41 6.52 18.26
N LYS A 101 3.42 5.35 17.62
CA LYS A 101 2.90 5.13 16.27
C LYS A 101 1.59 4.33 16.34
N ARG A 102 0.64 4.68 15.48
CA ARG A 102 -0.59 3.92 15.28
C ARG A 102 -0.51 3.21 13.93
N PHE A 103 -0.50 1.89 13.96
CA PHE A 103 -0.49 1.06 12.77
C PHE A 103 -1.93 0.68 12.39
N PRO A 104 -2.29 0.67 11.10
CA PRO A 104 -3.54 0.07 10.63
C PRO A 104 -3.48 -1.45 10.79
N SER A 105 -4.62 -2.13 10.87
CA SER A 105 -4.62 -3.59 10.85
C SER A 105 -4.02 -4.10 9.52
N TRP A 106 -3.19 -5.14 9.58
CA TRP A 106 -2.64 -5.77 8.38
C TRP A 106 -3.75 -6.30 7.45
N ALA A 107 -4.84 -6.82 8.04
CA ALA A 107 -6.01 -7.33 7.33
C ALA A 107 -6.73 -6.29 6.44
N ILE A 108 -6.44 -4.99 6.58
CA ILE A 108 -6.92 -3.95 5.65
C ILE A 108 -5.81 -3.37 4.77
N VAL A 109 -4.54 -3.57 5.11
CA VAL A 109 -3.40 -3.07 4.33
C VAL A 109 -3.03 -4.03 3.21
N GLU A 110 -2.96 -5.32 3.50
CA GLU A 110 -2.61 -6.32 2.50
C GLU A 110 -3.65 -6.39 1.37
N PRO A 111 -4.97 -6.49 1.63
CA PRO A 111 -5.97 -6.47 0.57
C PRO A 111 -5.92 -5.19 -0.27
N LEU A 112 -5.68 -4.02 0.35
CA LEU A 112 -5.48 -2.76 -0.37
C LEU A 112 -4.29 -2.84 -1.31
N ALA A 113 -3.11 -3.26 -0.82
CA ALA A 113 -1.90 -3.33 -1.62
C ALA A 113 -2.07 -4.29 -2.81
N VAL A 114 -2.66 -5.46 -2.56
CA VAL A 114 -2.92 -6.48 -3.57
C VAL A 114 -3.93 -5.97 -4.60
N SER A 115 -5.13 -5.58 -4.18
CA SER A 115 -6.22 -5.20 -5.10
C SER A 115 -5.87 -3.99 -5.95
N LEU A 116 -5.20 -2.98 -5.37
CA LEU A 116 -4.71 -1.83 -6.11
C LEU A 116 -3.67 -2.23 -7.17
N HIS A 117 -2.71 -3.09 -6.79
CA HIS A 117 -1.73 -3.62 -7.72
C HIS A 117 -2.40 -4.35 -8.88
N GLN A 118 -3.34 -5.25 -8.60
CA GLN A 118 -4.02 -6.01 -9.65
C GLN A 118 -4.82 -5.10 -10.59
N ALA A 119 -5.59 -4.16 -10.04
CA ALA A 119 -6.35 -3.20 -10.84
C ALA A 119 -5.44 -2.39 -11.78
N VAL A 120 -4.32 -1.88 -11.27
CA VAL A 120 -3.37 -1.09 -12.07
C VAL A 120 -2.64 -1.97 -13.08
N ALA A 121 -2.10 -3.12 -12.67
CA ALA A 121 -1.36 -4.03 -13.54
C ALA A 121 -2.19 -4.48 -14.75
N SER A 122 -3.44 -4.90 -14.50
CA SER A 122 -4.39 -5.28 -15.55
C SER A 122 -4.71 -4.10 -16.47
N HIS A 123 -4.81 -2.88 -15.95
CA HIS A 123 -5.09 -1.69 -16.77
C HIS A 123 -3.93 -1.30 -17.69
N ILE A 124 -2.69 -1.43 -17.22
CA ILE A 124 -1.50 -1.01 -17.99
C ILE A 124 -0.91 -2.13 -18.86
N GLY A 125 -1.52 -3.33 -18.85
CA GLY A 125 -1.13 -4.47 -19.69
C GLY A 125 0.11 -5.22 -19.20
N ILE A 126 0.45 -5.12 -17.91
CA ILE A 126 1.52 -5.90 -17.28
C ILE A 126 0.89 -7.13 -16.61
N GLY A 127 1.56 -8.29 -16.67
CA GLY A 127 1.05 -9.54 -16.09
C GLY A 127 0.69 -9.38 -14.62
N SER A 128 -0.56 -9.71 -14.27
CA SER A 128 -1.04 -9.86 -12.91
C SER A 128 -0.65 -11.24 -12.35
N TYR A 129 -0.41 -11.32 -11.03
CA TYR A 129 -0.18 -12.59 -10.35
C TYR A 129 -1.48 -13.12 -9.75
N GLN A 130 -1.67 -14.44 -9.71
CA GLN A 130 -2.75 -15.04 -8.92
C GLN A 130 -2.34 -15.02 -7.45
N VAL A 131 -3.22 -14.52 -6.59
CA VAL A 131 -3.05 -14.66 -5.13
C VAL A 131 -3.63 -16.01 -4.75
N PHE A 132 -2.78 -16.91 -4.28
CA PHE A 132 -3.23 -18.16 -3.67
C PHE A 132 -3.86 -17.81 -2.32
N THR A 133 -5.19 -17.80 -2.25
CA THR A 133 -5.88 -17.85 -0.97
C THR A 133 -5.81 -19.28 -0.48
N ASP A 134 -4.89 -19.58 0.43
CA ASP A 134 -4.95 -20.82 1.19
C ASP A 134 -6.26 -20.79 1.98
N GLN A 135 -7.25 -21.56 1.50
CA GLN A 135 -8.41 -21.92 2.30
C GLN A 135 -7.90 -22.81 3.42
N PHE A 136 -7.68 -22.23 4.60
CA PHE A 136 -7.63 -23.01 5.84
C PHE A 136 -9.01 -23.63 6.05
N HIS A 137 -9.23 -24.79 5.42
CA HIS A 137 -10.26 -25.73 5.85
C HIS A 137 -9.81 -26.30 7.18
N LEU A 138 -10.42 -25.83 8.26
CA LEU A 138 -10.47 -26.55 9.53
C LEU A 138 -11.46 -27.70 9.33
N GLU A 139 -10.93 -28.92 9.16
CA GLU A 139 -11.66 -30.16 9.44
C GLU A 139 -11.70 -30.41 10.96
#